data_AF-D2BJ31-F1
#
_entry.id   AF-D2BJ31-F1
#
_cell.length_a   1.000
_cell.length_b   1.000
_cell.length_c   1.000
_cell.angle_alpha   90.00
_cell.angle_beta   90.00
_cell.angle_gamma   90.00
#
_symmetry.space_group_name_H-M   'P 1'
#
loop_
_entity.id
_entity.type
_entity.pdbx_description
1 polymer ?
#
loop_
_entity_poly.entity_id
_entity_poly.type
_entity_poly.pdbx_seq_one_letter_code
_entity_poly.pdbx_strand_id
1 'polypeptide(L)'
;MKLERKHGIAIMTLGCLILTGAVLVFISVPDWGNFIGSYFQGVNPDEYSPQVAPLLTTWKSLFSPLLAQVGGYMKAAGIFGGCALSVMGLIALFAGANVIRQSAKSA
;
A
#
# COMPACT_ATOMS: atom_id res chain seq x y z
N MET A 1 8.38 37.02 3.09
CA MET A 1 8.28 36.11 4.27
C MET A 1 9.60 35.36 4.39
N LYS A 2 10.36 35.50 5.48
CA LYS A 2 11.58 34.69 5.70
C LYS A 2 11.14 33.30 6.14
N LEU A 3 11.47 32.28 5.35
CA LEU A 3 11.25 30.89 5.72
C LEU A 3 12.24 30.51 6.83
N GLU A 4 11.72 30.34 8.05
CA GLU A 4 12.54 29.89 9.17
C GLU A 4 12.87 28.39 9.06
N ARG A 5 14.03 28.01 9.61
CA ARG A 5 14.50 26.61 9.71
C ARG A 5 13.45 25.64 10.26
N LYS A 6 12.60 26.08 11.19
CA LYS A 6 11.52 25.28 11.78
C LYS A 6 10.51 24.76 10.74
N HIS A 7 10.20 25.58 9.72
CA HIS A 7 9.31 25.18 8.63
C HIS A 7 9.92 24.07 7.78
N GLY A 8 11.22 24.16 7.49
CA GLY A 8 11.94 23.13 6.75
C GLY A 8 11.97 21.79 7.49
N ILE A 9 12.19 21.81 8.80
CA ILE A 9 12.13 20.60 9.65
C ILE A 9 10.72 19.99 9.62
N ALA A 10 9.67 20.79 9.78
CA ALA A 10 8.29 20.30 9.73
C ALA A 10 7.95 19.64 8.39
N ILE A 11 8.37 20.25 7.27
CA ILE A 11 8.18 19.68 5.93
C ILE A 11 8.94 18.35 5.79
N MET A 12 10.17 18.26 6.30
CA MET A 12 10.92 17.00 6.29
C MET A 12 10.22 15.91 7.12
N THR A 13 9.72 16.25 8.32
CA THR A 13 8.96 15.31 9.15
C THR A 13 7.72 14.80 8.42
N LEU A 14 6.97 15.68 7.75
CA LEU A 14 5.84 15.28 6.90
C LEU A 14 6.29 14.33 5.79
N GLY A 15 7.41 14.61 5.12
CA GLY A 15 8.00 13.72 4.12
C GLY A 15 8.30 12.32 4.67
N CYS A 16 8.89 12.23 5.87
CA CYS A 16 9.12 10.96 6.54
C CYS A 16 7.83 10.20 6.87
N LEU A 17 6.77 10.90 7.31
CA LEU A 17 5.47 10.29 7.58
C LEU A 17 4.83 9.73 6.30
N ILE A 18 4.90 10.48 5.19
CA ILE A 18 4.42 10.01 3.89
C ILE A 18 5.19 8.77 3.42
N LEU A 19 6.52 8.76 3.56
CA LEU A 19 7.33 7.59 3.22
C LEU A 19 7.00 6.37 4.10
N THR A 20 6.76 6.59 5.38
CA THR A 20 6.30 5.52 6.28
C THR A 20 4.97 4.95 5.80
N GLY A 21 4.03 5.82 5.42
CA GLY A 21 2.77 5.41 4.80
C GLY A 21 2.97 4.63 3.50
N ALA A 22 3.90 5.06 2.63
CA ALA A 22 4.23 4.35 1.40
C ALA A 22 4.73 2.92 1.67
N VAL A 23 5.60 2.74 2.67
CA VAL A 23 6.09 1.41 3.09
C VAL A 23 4.93 0.55 3.60
N LEU A 24 4.05 1.11 4.44
CA LEU A 24 2.88 0.37 4.93
C LEU A 24 1.95 -0.06 3.78
N VAL A 25 1.76 0.78 2.76
CA VAL A 25 0.99 0.45 1.57
C VAL A 25 1.65 -0.66 0.75
N PHE A 26 2.97 -0.60 0.56
CA PHE A 26 3.73 -1.63 -0.18
C PHE A 26 3.66 -3.01 0.46
N ILE A 27 3.51 -3.08 1.79
CA ILE A 27 3.39 -4.35 2.50
C ILE A 27 1.91 -4.78 2.52
N SER A 28 1.06 -3.93 3.10
CA SER A 28 -0.30 -4.32 3.47
C SER A 28 -1.18 -4.58 2.25
N VAL A 29 -1.13 -3.72 1.22
CA VAL A 29 -2.07 -3.84 0.09
C VAL A 29 -1.77 -5.06 -0.78
N PRO A 30 -0.51 -5.36 -1.14
CA PRO A 30 -0.17 -6.60 -1.83
C PRO A 30 -0.47 -7.85 -1.00
N ASP A 31 -0.28 -7.83 0.32
CA ASP A 31 -0.61 -8.95 1.21
C ASP A 31 -2.12 -9.22 1.25
N TRP A 32 -2.94 -8.17 1.32
CA TRP A 32 -4.39 -8.30 1.17
C TRP A 32 -4.78 -8.85 -0.21
N GLY A 33 -4.11 -8.41 -1.28
CA GLY A 33 -4.33 -8.96 -2.62
C GLY A 33 -3.91 -10.44 -2.74
N ASN A 34 -2.84 -10.85 -2.06
CA ASN A 34 -2.44 -12.27 -1.94
C ASN A 34 -3.52 -13.08 -1.25
N PHE A 35 -3.99 -12.62 -0.09
CA PHE A 35 -5.01 -13.28 0.71
C PHE A 35 -6.32 -13.47 -0.06
N ILE A 36 -6.81 -12.41 -0.71
CA ILE A 36 -8.04 -12.49 -1.51
C ILE A 36 -7.86 -13.45 -2.68
N GLY A 37 -6.73 -13.38 -3.39
CA GLY A 37 -6.47 -14.26 -4.52
C GLY A 37 -6.34 -15.74 -4.17
N SER A 38 -5.94 -16.07 -2.94
CA SER A 38 -5.78 -17.45 -2.45
C SER A 38 -6.95 -17.94 -1.60
N TYR A 39 -8.00 -17.13 -1.39
CA TYR A 39 -9.09 -17.41 -0.44
C TYR A 39 -9.70 -18.82 -0.58
N PHE A 40 -9.96 -19.27 -1.82
CA PHE A 40 -10.52 -20.61 -2.07
C PHE A 40 -9.48 -21.72 -2.25
N GLN A 41 -8.18 -21.40 -2.31
CA GLN A 41 -7.14 -22.43 -2.44
C GLN A 41 -7.01 -23.27 -1.17
N GLY A 42 -7.25 -22.68 0.00
CA GLY A 42 -7.25 -23.38 1.29
C GLY A 42 -8.55 -24.13 1.61
N VAL A 43 -9.60 -23.97 0.80
CA VAL A 43 -10.87 -24.66 1.02
C VAL A 43 -10.80 -26.05 0.38
N ASN A 44 -10.77 -27.08 1.23
CA ASN A 44 -10.88 -28.48 0.85
C ASN A 44 -12.33 -28.96 1.04
N PRO A 45 -13.11 -29.20 -0.03
CA PRO A 45 -14.52 -29.59 0.08
C PRO A 45 -14.73 -30.91 0.86
N ASP A 46 -13.72 -31.78 0.89
CA ASP A 46 -13.77 -33.09 1.55
C ASP A 46 -13.78 -33.01 3.09
N GLU A 47 -13.38 -31.86 3.64
CA GLU A 47 -13.44 -31.60 5.08
C GLU A 47 -14.84 -31.15 5.55
N TYR A 48 -15.76 -30.92 4.61
CA TYR A 48 -17.11 -30.44 4.89
C TYR A 48 -18.14 -31.56 4.72
N SER A 49 -19.30 -31.40 5.36
CA SER A 49 -20.39 -32.37 5.23
C SER A 49 -20.76 -32.60 3.75
N PRO A 50 -21.14 -33.83 3.34
CA PRO A 50 -21.41 -34.18 1.94
C PRO A 50 -22.49 -33.33 1.26
N GLN A 51 -23.37 -32.72 2.04
CA GLN A 51 -24.44 -31.84 1.57
C GLN A 51 -23.92 -30.46 1.13
N VAL A 52 -22.78 -30.02 1.68
CA VAL A 52 -22.20 -28.69 1.46
C VAL A 52 -21.02 -28.74 0.46
N ALA A 53 -20.36 -29.89 0.34
CA ALA A 53 -19.28 -30.13 -0.62
C ALA A 53 -19.60 -29.71 -2.08
N PRO A 54 -20.76 -30.04 -2.68
CA PRO A 54 -21.07 -29.60 -4.05
C PRO A 54 -21.24 -28.07 -4.13
N LEU A 55 -21.82 -27.46 -3.11
CA LEU A 55 -22.05 -26.02 -3.05
C LEU A 55 -20.71 -25.25 -2.95
N LEU A 56 -19.80 -25.72 -2.09
CA LEU A 56 -18.42 -25.19 -1.99
C LEU A 56 -17.64 -25.35 -3.29
N THR A 57 -17.79 -26.49 -3.97
CA THR A 57 -17.11 -26.74 -5.26
C THR A 57 -17.61 -25.79 -6.35
N THR A 58 -18.92 -25.56 -6.43
CA THR A 58 -19.51 -24.58 -7.35
C THR A 58 -19.03 -23.17 -7.04
N TRP A 59 -19.04 -22.76 -5.77
CA TRP A 59 -18.56 -21.44 -5.36
C TRP A 59 -17.08 -21.23 -5.66
N LYS A 60 -16.24 -22.24 -5.35
CA LYS A 60 -14.81 -22.22 -5.67
C LYS A 60 -14.60 -22.06 -7.17
N SER A 61 -15.31 -22.82 -8.00
CA SER A 61 -15.19 -22.73 -9.46
C SER A 61 -15.59 -21.35 -10.01
N LEU A 62 -16.72 -20.79 -9.53
CA LEU A 62 -17.23 -19.51 -10.01
C LEU A 62 -16.41 -18.30 -9.53
N PHE A 63 -16.03 -18.28 -8.25
CA PHE A 63 -15.45 -17.11 -7.62
C PHE A 63 -13.93 -17.13 -7.55
N SER A 64 -13.26 -18.29 -7.61
CA SER A 64 -11.79 -18.35 -7.59
C SER A 64 -11.12 -17.53 -8.70
N PRO A 65 -11.55 -17.55 -9.98
CA PRO A 65 -10.92 -16.72 -11.00
C PRO A 65 -11.17 -15.23 -10.76
N LEU A 66 -12.38 -14.87 -10.30
CA LEU A 66 -12.72 -13.49 -9.97
C LEU A 66 -11.85 -12.96 -8.82
N LEU A 67 -11.73 -13.73 -7.74
CA LEU A 67 -10.92 -13.34 -6.58
C LEU A 67 -9.42 -13.28 -6.92
N ALA A 68 -8.92 -14.20 -7.75
CA ALA A 68 -7.54 -14.12 -8.25
C ALA A 68 -7.29 -12.83 -9.03
N GLN A 69 -8.24 -12.42 -9.88
CA GLN A 69 -8.16 -11.19 -10.65
C GLN A 69 -8.24 -9.94 -9.76
N VAL A 70 -9.19 -9.90 -8.82
CA VAL A 70 -9.32 -8.82 -7.82
C VAL A 70 -8.06 -8.70 -6.97
N GLY A 71 -7.54 -9.83 -6.48
CA GLY A 71 -6.28 -9.87 -5.74
C GLY A 71 -5.10 -9.36 -6.55
N GLY A 72 -5.04 -9.70 -7.85
CA GLY A 72 -4.06 -9.16 -8.79
C GLY A 72 -4.14 -7.64 -8.95
N TYR A 73 -5.35 -7.09 -9.16
CA TYR A 73 -5.54 -5.65 -9.27
C TYR A 73 -5.21 -4.90 -7.98
N MET A 74 -5.55 -5.47 -6.81
CA MET A 74 -5.19 -4.88 -5.52
C MET A 74 -3.68 -4.79 -5.35
N LYS A 75 -2.92 -5.83 -5.71
CA LYS A 75 -1.45 -5.77 -5.70
C LYS A 75 -0.92 -4.66 -6.60
N ALA A 76 -1.42 -4.58 -7.82
CA ALA A 76 -1.00 -3.55 -8.78
C ALA A 76 -1.30 -2.13 -8.25
N ALA A 77 -2.49 -1.93 -7.68
CA ALA A 77 -2.89 -0.67 -7.06
C ALA A 77 -2.01 -0.32 -5.84
N GLY A 78 -1.68 -1.32 -5.01
CA GLY A 78 -0.77 -1.16 -3.87
C GLY A 78 0.63 -0.70 -4.30
N ILE A 79 1.19 -1.34 -5.33
CA ILE A 79 2.50 -0.95 -5.89
C ILE A 79 2.45 0.46 -6.47
N PHE A 80 1.44 0.76 -7.28
CA PHE A 80 1.29 2.09 -7.89
C PHE A 80 1.12 3.19 -6.82
N GLY A 81 0.24 2.97 -5.85
CA GLY A 81 -0.01 3.89 -4.74
C GLY A 81 1.24 4.09 -3.88
N GLY A 82 1.95 3.01 -3.55
CA GLY A 82 3.22 3.07 -2.82
C GLY A 82 4.29 3.88 -3.56
N CYS A 83 4.42 3.71 -4.88
CA CYS A 83 5.33 4.51 -5.71
C CYS A 83 4.95 5.99 -5.71
N ALA A 84 3.67 6.32 -5.91
CA ALA A 84 3.19 7.70 -5.92
C ALA A 84 3.45 8.41 -4.57
N LEU A 85 3.14 7.74 -3.46
CA LEU A 85 3.43 8.24 -2.11
C LEU A 85 4.94 8.39 -1.88
N SER A 86 5.76 7.46 -2.36
CA SER A 86 7.22 7.54 -2.23
C SER A 86 7.77 8.78 -2.92
N VAL A 87 7.32 9.05 -4.16
CA VAL A 87 7.70 10.25 -4.91
C VAL A 87 7.30 11.52 -4.16
N MET A 88 6.06 11.58 -3.66
CA MET A 88 5.59 12.72 -2.88
C MET A 88 6.42 12.95 -1.61
N GLY A 89 6.73 11.87 -0.87
CA GLY A 89 7.55 11.93 0.34
C GLY A 89 8.97 12.43 0.05
N LEU A 90 9.59 11.96 -1.04
CA LEU A 90 10.92 12.41 -1.46
C LEU A 90 10.92 13.89 -1.89
N ILE A 91 9.89 14.35 -2.60
CA ILE A 91 9.73 15.76 -2.95
C ILE A 91 9.63 16.62 -1.68
N ALA A 92 8.83 16.19 -0.69
CA ALA A 92 8.71 16.90 0.57
C ALA A 92 10.05 16.96 1.32
N LEU A 93 10.80 15.85 1.40
CA LEU A 93 12.13 15.84 2.00
C LEU A 93 13.09 16.82 1.30
N PHE A 94 13.10 16.81 -0.03
CA PHE A 94 13.95 17.73 -0.80
C PHE A 94 13.55 19.19 -0.60
N ALA A 95 12.26 19.50 -0.60
CA ALA A 95 11.76 20.85 -0.34
C ALA A 95 12.16 21.30 1.08
N GLY A 96 11.94 20.47 2.11
CA GLY A 96 12.30 20.77 3.48
C GLY A 96 13.81 20.99 3.67
N ALA A 97 14.65 20.16 3.04
CA ALA A 97 16.10 20.31 3.07
C ALA A 97 16.56 21.63 2.42
N ASN A 98 15.96 22.02 1.28
CA ASN A 98 16.26 23.28 0.63
C ASN A 98 15.86 24.50 1.48
N VAL A 99 14.70 24.43 2.14
CA VAL A 99 14.25 25.48 3.08
C VAL A 99 15.25 25.66 4.22
N ILE A 100 15.72 24.55 4.83
CA ILE A 100 16.74 24.60 5.89
C ILE A 100 18.02 25.24 5.36
N ARG A 101 18.48 24.84 4.16
CA ARG A 101 19.70 25.37 3.55
C ARG A 101 19.61 26.86 3.24
N GLN A 102 18.47 27.33 2.74
CA GLN A 102 18.25 28.76 2.44
C GLN A 102 18.13 29.60 3.71
N SER A 103 17.48 29.07 4.75
CA SER A 103 17.41 29.71 6.06
C SER A 103 18.80 29.89 6.68
N ALA A 104 19.68 28.90 6.54
CA ALA A 104 21.06 28.96 7.06
C ALA A 104 21.95 29.98 6.32
N LYS A 105 21.67 30.28 5.04
CA LYS A 105 22.39 31.29 4.25
C LYS A 105 21.91 32.73 4.51
N SER A 106 20.72 32.86 5.11
CA SER A 106 20.04 34.15 5.33
C SER A 106 20.14 34.65 6.78
N ALA A 107 20.87 33.90 7.62
CA ALA A 107 21.24 34.21 9.00
C ALA A 107 22.71 34.67 9.01
#